data_AF-A0A3C1V9C8-F1
#
_entry.id   AF-A0A3C1V9C8-F1
#
_cell.length_a   1.000
_cell.length_b   1.000
_cell.length_c   1.000
_cell.angle_alpha   90.00
_cell.angle_beta   90.00
_cell.angle_gamma   90.00
#
_symmetry.space_group_name_H-M   'P 1'
#
loop_
_entity.id
_entity.type
_entity.pdbx_description
1 polymer ?
#
loop_
_entity_poly.entity_id
_entity_poly.type
_entity_poly.pdbx_seq_one_letter_code
_entity_poly.pdbx_strand_id
1 'polypeptide(L)'
;MIVILGVLGEFVAEFTKFLNGKTAKKKFEKLSVLVLIFGLAIELLAHSTTSHISGIITAQLNEEAGKARKAAGDATERAEELRKKNIELETKLQPRRITTKQKEAFANYLKDFPKSPVKVFVGIKDSETKTYASQIRALLDEAGYGTGKNDDVVDIGANFIYDSPIGDLAKDLPVFFCFFGPQGESIEWPGLKITWQTNGDTVWTYLPNDARAVPAIMNSAFLQIGINAGCGARTNWPFISKPGDWMIFIPQKF
;
A
#
# COMPACT_ATOMS: atom_id res chain seq x y z
N MET A 1 65.10 -3.21 -0.90
CA MET A 1 66.19 -3.85 -0.11
C MET A 1 67.46 -4.10 -0.93
N ILE A 2 67.38 -4.44 -2.23
CA ILE A 2 68.56 -4.60 -3.12
C ILE A 2 69.28 -3.27 -3.40
N VAL A 3 68.56 -2.14 -3.50
CA VAL A 3 69.18 -0.81 -3.68
C VAL A 3 70.02 -0.40 -2.47
N ILE A 4 69.58 -0.73 -1.25
CA ILE A 4 70.34 -0.49 -0.02
C ILE A 4 71.66 -1.29 -0.04
N LEU A 5 71.67 -2.52 -0.56
CA LEU A 5 72.88 -3.32 -0.75
C LEU A 5 73.83 -2.73 -1.82
N GLY A 6 73.29 -2.13 -2.89
CA GLY A 6 74.07 -1.40 -3.89
C GLY A 6 74.77 -0.18 -3.31
N VAL A 7 74.03 0.64 -2.56
CA VAL A 7 74.56 1.84 -1.88
C VAL A 7 75.58 1.46 -0.79
N LEU A 8 75.33 0.39 -0.01
CA LEU A 8 76.30 -0.15 0.94
C LEU A 8 77.56 -0.67 0.25
N GLY A 9 77.45 -1.30 -0.93
CA GLY A 9 78.60 -1.77 -1.70
C GLY A 9 79.47 -0.64 -2.23
N GLU A 10 78.86 0.47 -2.68
CA GLU A 10 79.56 1.67 -3.11
C GLU A 10 80.28 2.36 -1.93
N PHE A 11 79.60 2.47 -0.78
CA PHE A 11 80.15 2.99 0.47
C PHE A 11 81.33 2.15 1.01
N VAL A 12 81.23 0.82 0.96
CA VAL A 12 82.31 -0.10 1.35
C VAL A 12 83.49 -0.06 0.37
N ALA A 13 83.26 0.08 -0.93
CA ALA A 13 84.32 0.21 -1.93
C ALA A 13 85.09 1.54 -1.82
N GLU A 14 84.42 2.60 -1.34
CA GLU A 14 85.02 3.91 -1.12
C GLU A 14 85.83 3.98 0.20
N PHE A 15 85.37 3.29 1.25
CA PHE A 15 86.03 3.31 2.56
C PHE A 15 87.07 2.20 2.82
N THR A 16 87.05 1.09 2.06
CA THR A 16 87.99 -0.01 2.28
C THR A 16 89.22 0.15 1.38
N LYS A 17 90.38 0.51 1.95
CA LYS A 17 91.72 0.61 1.30
C LYS A 17 92.24 -0.71 0.67
N PHE A 18 91.38 -1.72 0.48
CA PHE A 18 91.74 -3.10 0.16
C PHE A 18 91.97 -3.37 -1.34
N LEU A 19 91.63 -2.44 -2.23
CA LEU A 19 91.80 -2.59 -3.69
C LEU A 19 92.86 -1.61 -4.24
N ASN A 20 94.13 -1.89 -3.97
CA ASN A 20 95.28 -1.06 -4.39
C ASN A 20 95.69 -1.22 -5.88
N GLY A 21 94.72 -1.23 -6.80
CA GLY A 21 94.98 -1.29 -8.25
C GLY A 21 94.03 -0.42 -9.07
N LYS A 22 94.56 0.56 -9.83
CA LYS A 22 93.76 1.47 -10.69
C LYS A 22 92.80 0.74 -11.64
N THR A 23 93.21 -0.42 -12.16
CA THR A 23 92.41 -1.25 -13.08
C THR A 23 91.31 -2.04 -12.37
N ALA A 24 91.57 -2.52 -11.14
CA ALA A 24 90.59 -3.27 -10.34
C ALA A 24 89.49 -2.35 -9.81
N LYS A 25 89.85 -1.14 -9.37
CA LYS A 25 88.90 -0.11 -8.92
C LYS A 25 87.89 0.26 -10.01
N LYS A 26 88.37 0.48 -11.23
CA LYS A 26 87.52 0.84 -12.38
C LYS A 26 86.58 -0.29 -12.83
N LYS A 27 86.98 -1.56 -12.65
CA LYS A 27 86.10 -2.72 -12.91
C LYS A 27 85.05 -2.88 -11.82
N PHE A 28 85.40 -2.66 -10.55
CA PHE A 28 84.45 -2.68 -9.43
C PHE A 28 83.41 -1.56 -9.51
N GLU A 29 83.84 -0.36 -9.90
CA GLU A 29 82.95 0.80 -10.11
C GLU A 29 81.90 0.49 -11.20
N LYS A 30 82.33 -0.08 -12.33
CA LYS A 30 81.40 -0.53 -13.39
C LYS A 30 80.46 -1.63 -12.92
N LEU A 31 80.93 -2.59 -12.12
CA LEU A 31 80.10 -3.67 -11.60
C LEU A 31 79.06 -3.14 -10.60
N SER A 32 79.45 -2.21 -9.73
CA SER A 32 78.56 -1.57 -8.76
C SER A 32 77.43 -0.79 -9.44
N VAL A 33 77.76 0.04 -10.44
CA VAL A 33 76.75 0.75 -11.25
C VAL A 33 75.79 -0.23 -11.94
N LEU A 34 76.30 -1.35 -12.46
CA LEU A 34 75.48 -2.35 -13.14
C LEU A 34 74.54 -3.06 -12.16
N VAL A 35 75.01 -3.41 -10.96
CA VAL A 35 74.18 -3.95 -9.88
C VAL A 35 73.12 -2.95 -9.44
N LEU A 36 73.44 -1.66 -9.39
CA LEU A 36 72.50 -0.61 -9.01
C LEU A 36 71.39 -0.43 -10.05
N ILE A 37 71.74 -0.37 -11.34
CA ILE A 37 70.76 -0.32 -12.44
C ILE A 37 69.85 -1.56 -12.41
N PHE A 38 70.41 -2.75 -12.19
CA PHE A 38 69.64 -3.99 -12.13
C PHE A 38 68.70 -4.02 -10.91
N GLY A 39 69.17 -3.56 -9.75
CA GLY A 39 68.36 -3.41 -8.55
C GLY A 39 67.20 -2.44 -8.75
N LEU A 40 67.45 -1.30 -9.40
CA LEU A 40 66.43 -0.30 -9.73
C LEU A 40 65.40 -0.84 -10.71
N ALA A 41 65.83 -1.59 -11.74
CA ALA A 41 64.94 -2.20 -12.73
C ALA A 41 64.02 -3.26 -12.10
N ILE A 42 64.55 -4.11 -11.21
CA ILE A 42 63.75 -5.09 -10.47
C ILE A 42 62.75 -4.38 -9.55
N GLU A 43 63.18 -3.33 -8.84
CA GLU A 43 62.32 -2.58 -7.93
C GLU A 43 61.18 -1.87 -8.69
N LEU A 44 61.48 -1.29 -9.86
CA LEU A 44 60.46 -0.68 -10.72
C LEU A 44 59.44 -1.71 -11.22
N LEU A 45 59.89 -2.91 -11.63
CA LEU A 45 58.99 -3.99 -12.08
C LEU A 45 58.13 -4.53 -10.92
N ALA A 46 58.70 -4.72 -9.74
CA ALA A 46 57.98 -5.12 -8.54
C ALA A 46 56.94 -4.06 -8.12
N HIS A 47 57.29 -2.77 -8.24
CA HIS A 47 56.39 -1.67 -7.95
C HIS A 47 55.22 -1.57 -8.95
N SER A 48 55.51 -1.72 -10.25
CA SER A 48 54.51 -1.71 -11.32
C SER A 48 53.48 -2.83 -11.17
N THR A 49 53.95 -4.06 -10.94
CA THR A 49 53.08 -5.24 -10.74
C THR A 49 52.21 -5.11 -9.49
N THR A 50 52.78 -4.59 -8.39
CA THR A 50 52.05 -4.34 -7.14
C THR A 50 50.95 -3.27 -7.33
N SER A 51 51.25 -2.22 -8.11
CA SER A 51 50.30 -1.15 -8.42
C SER A 51 49.12 -1.66 -9.26
N HIS A 52 49.38 -2.53 -10.24
CA HIS A 52 48.34 -3.13 -11.07
C HIS A 52 47.41 -4.06 -10.25
N ILE A 53 47.98 -4.90 -9.39
CA ILE A 53 47.20 -5.77 -8.49
C ILE A 53 46.34 -4.93 -7.54
N SER A 54 46.91 -3.87 -6.96
CA SER A 54 46.18 -2.95 -6.08
C SER A 54 45.01 -2.27 -6.80
N GLY A 55 45.21 -1.90 -8.07
CA GLY A 55 44.15 -1.35 -8.93
C GLY A 55 42.99 -2.32 -9.15
N ILE A 56 43.29 -3.59 -9.47
CA ILE A 56 42.26 -4.63 -9.66
C ILE A 56 41.49 -4.88 -8.36
N ILE A 57 42.19 -5.03 -7.24
CA ILE A 57 41.54 -5.25 -5.93
C ILE A 57 40.64 -4.07 -5.59
N THR A 58 41.10 -2.84 -5.82
CA THR A 58 40.29 -1.63 -5.58
C THR A 58 39.06 -1.59 -6.48
N ALA A 59 39.20 -1.96 -7.76
CA ALA A 59 38.07 -2.02 -8.68
C ALA A 59 37.04 -3.09 -8.27
N GLN A 60 37.48 -4.28 -7.88
CA GLN A 60 36.62 -5.36 -7.39
C GLN A 60 35.90 -4.97 -6.10
N LEU A 61 36.61 -4.39 -5.13
CA LEU A 61 36.02 -3.91 -3.88
C LEU A 61 34.99 -2.81 -4.15
N ASN A 62 35.25 -1.90 -5.09
CA ASN A 62 34.29 -0.86 -5.47
C ASN A 62 33.06 -1.45 -6.16
N GLU A 63 33.23 -2.46 -7.02
CA GLU A 63 32.12 -3.16 -7.67
C GLU A 63 31.25 -3.91 -6.64
N GLU A 64 31.88 -4.67 -5.73
CA GLU A 64 31.20 -5.40 -4.67
C GLU A 64 30.48 -4.45 -3.70
N ALA A 65 31.14 -3.37 -3.28
CA ALA A 65 30.52 -2.32 -2.48
C ALA A 65 29.34 -1.66 -3.23
N GLY A 66 29.46 -1.46 -4.55
CA GLY A 66 28.37 -0.96 -5.39
C GLY A 66 27.18 -1.90 -5.42
N LYS A 67 27.40 -3.20 -5.61
CA LYS A 67 26.37 -4.25 -5.58
C LYS A 67 25.70 -4.33 -4.20
N ALA A 68 26.49 -4.31 -3.13
CA ALA A 68 25.97 -4.33 -1.76
C ALA A 68 25.12 -3.09 -1.45
N ARG A 69 25.57 -1.90 -1.86
CA ARG A 69 24.79 -0.65 -1.71
C ARG A 69 23.48 -0.70 -2.49
N LYS A 70 23.51 -1.20 -3.73
CA LYS A 70 22.29 -1.36 -4.54
C LYS A 70 21.32 -2.33 -3.87
N ALA A 71 21.80 -3.51 -3.47
CA ALA A 71 20.97 -4.49 -2.78
C ALA A 71 20.38 -3.95 -1.47
N ALA A 72 21.16 -3.17 -0.71
CA ALA A 72 20.67 -2.50 0.49
C ALA A 72 19.61 -1.42 0.18
N GLY A 73 19.78 -0.67 -0.91
CA GLY A 73 18.80 0.30 -1.40
C GLY A 73 17.48 -0.38 -1.79
N ASP A 74 17.55 -1.41 -2.63
CA ASP A 74 16.39 -2.19 -3.08
C ASP A 74 15.65 -2.84 -1.89
N ALA A 75 16.39 -3.35 -0.90
CA ALA A 75 15.80 -3.90 0.32
C ALA A 75 15.10 -2.84 1.17
N THR A 76 15.65 -1.63 1.26
CA THR A 76 15.06 -0.51 1.99
C THR A 76 13.76 -0.05 1.33
N GLU A 77 13.74 0.08 0.00
CA GLU A 77 12.54 0.46 -0.75
C GLU A 77 11.40 -0.55 -0.54
N ARG A 78 11.69 -1.85 -0.67
CA ARG A 78 10.69 -2.91 -0.40
C ARG A 78 10.20 -2.90 1.03
N ALA A 79 11.08 -2.63 2.01
CA ALA A 79 10.68 -2.56 3.41
C ALA A 79 9.71 -1.38 3.66
N GLU A 80 9.96 -0.23 3.06
CA GLU A 80 9.05 0.93 3.15
C GLU A 80 7.72 0.68 2.43
N GLU A 81 7.72 0.03 1.26
CA GLU A 81 6.48 -0.38 0.58
C GLU A 81 5.63 -1.34 1.43
N LEU A 82 6.27 -2.34 2.04
CA LEU A 82 5.58 -3.28 2.93
C LEU A 82 5.05 -2.58 4.17
N ARG A 83 5.83 -1.66 4.74
CA ARG A 83 5.38 -0.85 5.88
C ARG A 83 4.16 -0.01 5.54
N LYS A 84 4.14 0.63 4.37
CA LYS A 84 2.98 1.40 3.89
C LYS A 84 1.75 0.50 3.73
N LYS A 85 1.89 -0.66 3.08
CA LYS A 85 0.80 -1.63 2.92
C LYS A 85 0.29 -2.15 4.27
N ASN A 86 1.18 -2.40 5.23
CA ASN A 86 0.79 -2.81 6.57
C ASN A 86 0.00 -1.72 7.30
N ILE A 87 0.42 -0.46 7.24
CA ILE A 87 -0.33 0.66 7.83
C ILE A 87 -1.71 0.81 7.19
N GLU A 88 -1.80 0.68 5.85
CA GLU A 88 -3.07 0.70 5.13
C GLU A 88 -3.98 -0.46 5.55
N LEU A 89 -3.44 -1.67 5.71
CA LEU A 89 -4.16 -2.84 6.19
C LEU A 89 -4.60 -2.69 7.65
N GLU A 90 -3.73 -2.24 8.54
CA GLU A 90 -4.05 -1.98 9.95
C GLU A 90 -5.17 -0.95 10.07
N THR A 91 -5.12 0.12 9.26
CA THR A 91 -6.19 1.12 9.17
C THR A 91 -7.48 0.49 8.66
N LYS A 92 -7.42 -0.35 7.62
CA LYS A 92 -8.57 -1.09 7.10
C LYS A 92 -9.13 -2.10 8.09
N LEU A 93 -8.35 -2.63 9.03
CA LEU A 93 -8.83 -3.55 10.06
C LEU A 93 -9.50 -2.85 11.25
N GLN A 94 -9.26 -1.55 11.47
CA GLN A 94 -9.84 -0.80 12.59
C GLN A 94 -11.37 -0.82 12.59
N PRO A 95 -12.05 -1.25 13.67
CA PRO A 95 -13.50 -1.33 13.71
C PRO A 95 -14.18 -0.04 13.25
N ARG A 96 -15.20 -0.15 12.40
CA ARG A 96 -16.02 0.98 11.95
C ARG A 96 -16.73 1.58 13.16
N ARG A 97 -16.67 2.90 13.29
CA ARG A 97 -17.25 3.64 14.41
C ARG A 97 -17.89 4.93 13.91
N ILE A 98 -19.14 5.14 14.31
CA ILE A 98 -19.85 6.40 14.08
C ILE A 98 -19.70 7.26 15.33
N THR A 99 -18.99 8.38 15.19
CA THR A 99 -18.76 9.35 16.28
C THR A 99 -20.01 10.17 16.58
N THR A 100 -20.10 10.74 17.79
CA THR A 100 -21.22 11.63 18.18
C THR A 100 -21.38 12.81 17.21
N LYS A 101 -20.27 13.44 16.81
CA LYS A 101 -20.29 14.54 15.83
C LYS A 101 -20.87 14.11 14.48
N GLN A 102 -20.55 12.90 14.02
CA GLN A 102 -21.17 12.35 12.81
C GLN A 102 -22.66 12.12 13.01
N LYS A 103 -23.11 11.59 14.15
CA LYS A 103 -24.54 11.43 14.45
C LYS A 103 -25.30 12.75 14.39
N GLU A 104 -24.79 13.77 15.06
CA GLU A 104 -25.37 15.12 15.06
C GLU A 104 -25.41 15.72 13.65
N ALA A 105 -24.32 15.62 12.88
CA ALA A 105 -24.26 16.13 11.51
C ALA A 105 -25.29 15.44 10.60
N PHE A 106 -25.41 14.12 10.72
CA PHE A 106 -26.37 13.33 9.97
C PHE A 106 -27.83 13.68 10.32
N ALA A 107 -28.16 13.73 11.62
CA ALA A 107 -29.50 14.08 12.09
C ALA A 107 -29.87 15.52 11.69
N ASN A 108 -28.94 16.46 11.84
CA ASN A 108 -29.12 17.86 11.44
C ASN A 108 -29.34 18.02 9.94
N TYR A 109 -28.60 17.26 9.11
CA TYR A 109 -28.81 17.26 7.67
C TYR A 109 -30.22 16.77 7.32
N LEU A 110 -30.68 15.71 7.98
CA LEU A 110 -31.96 15.07 7.67
C LEU A 110 -33.19 15.77 8.26
N LYS A 111 -33.03 16.76 9.14
CA LYS A 111 -34.12 17.31 9.97
C LYS A 111 -35.35 17.80 9.17
N ASP A 112 -35.12 18.44 8.01
CA ASP A 112 -36.17 19.08 7.21
C ASP A 112 -36.69 18.18 6.07
N PHE A 113 -36.21 16.94 6.00
CA PHE A 113 -36.57 16.00 4.95
C PHE A 113 -37.71 15.06 5.38
N PRO A 114 -38.52 14.56 4.42
CA PRO A 114 -39.54 13.56 4.70
C PRO A 114 -38.97 12.33 5.40
N LYS A 115 -39.67 11.88 6.44
CA LYS A 115 -39.33 10.69 7.22
C LYS A 115 -40.04 9.48 6.65
N SER A 116 -39.29 8.39 6.47
CA SER A 116 -39.81 7.09 6.11
C SER A 116 -39.10 6.04 6.96
N PRO A 117 -39.78 5.02 7.47
CA PRO A 117 -39.10 3.91 8.12
C PRO A 117 -38.07 3.29 7.17
N VAL A 118 -36.84 3.11 7.65
CA VAL A 118 -35.77 2.41 6.93
C VAL A 118 -35.39 1.19 7.74
N LYS A 119 -35.35 0.02 7.13
CA LYS A 119 -34.90 -1.21 7.81
C LYS A 119 -33.40 -1.39 7.64
N VAL A 120 -32.72 -1.89 8.68
CA VAL A 120 -31.29 -2.21 8.65
C VAL A 120 -31.12 -3.72 8.66
N PHE A 121 -30.28 -4.23 7.77
CA PHE A 121 -30.02 -5.64 7.64
C PHE A 121 -28.52 -5.91 7.79
N VAL A 122 -28.20 -7.05 8.38
CA VAL A 122 -26.82 -7.52 8.57
C VAL A 122 -26.67 -8.94 8.03
N GLY A 123 -25.56 -9.19 7.33
CA GLY A 123 -25.21 -10.52 6.80
C GLY A 123 -24.47 -11.36 7.83
N ILE A 124 -23.27 -11.82 7.47
CA ILE A 124 -22.42 -12.63 8.36
C ILE A 124 -22.09 -11.87 9.65
N LYS A 125 -22.19 -12.61 10.75
CA LYS A 125 -22.32 -12.13 12.13
C LYS A 125 -20.99 -12.02 12.87
N ASP A 126 -19.99 -11.35 12.33
CA ASP A 126 -18.88 -10.93 13.18
C ASP A 126 -19.35 -9.83 14.18
N SER A 127 -18.66 -9.70 15.31
CA SER A 127 -19.04 -8.78 16.37
C SER A 127 -18.94 -7.30 15.96
N GLU A 128 -18.02 -6.98 15.05
CA GLU A 128 -17.81 -5.63 14.55
C GLU A 128 -18.96 -5.21 13.64
N THR A 129 -19.34 -6.05 12.68
CA THR A 129 -20.41 -5.76 11.72
C THR A 129 -21.76 -5.58 12.43
N LYS A 130 -22.05 -6.41 13.45
CA LYS A 130 -23.23 -6.22 14.30
C LYS A 130 -23.20 -4.89 15.05
N THR A 131 -22.08 -4.58 15.69
CA THR A 131 -21.92 -3.33 16.44
C THR A 131 -22.12 -2.13 15.52
N TYR A 132 -21.55 -2.17 14.32
CA TYR A 132 -21.70 -1.12 13.33
C TYR A 132 -23.15 -1.02 12.80
N ALA A 133 -23.81 -2.14 12.54
CA ALA A 133 -25.23 -2.14 12.17
C ALA A 133 -26.13 -1.53 13.27
N SER A 134 -25.87 -1.83 14.54
CA SER A 134 -26.56 -1.19 15.66
C SER A 134 -26.28 0.32 15.73
N GLN A 135 -25.06 0.77 15.39
CA GLN A 135 -24.74 2.19 15.31
C GLN A 135 -25.49 2.89 14.17
N ILE A 136 -25.59 2.26 12.99
CA ILE A 136 -26.37 2.77 11.86
C ILE A 136 -27.86 2.81 12.21
N ARG A 137 -28.37 1.80 12.90
CA ARG A 137 -29.76 1.79 13.38
C ARG A 137 -30.03 2.96 14.32
N ALA A 138 -29.20 3.13 15.36
CA ALA A 138 -29.33 4.24 16.29
C ALA A 138 -29.23 5.61 15.60
N LEU A 139 -28.34 5.75 14.62
CA LEU A 139 -28.19 6.95 13.79
C LEU A 139 -29.50 7.29 13.05
N LEU A 140 -30.13 6.29 12.43
CA LEU A 140 -31.39 6.47 11.72
C LEU A 140 -32.56 6.77 12.67
N ASP A 141 -32.58 6.14 13.84
CA ASP A 141 -33.63 6.36 14.85
C ASP A 141 -33.58 7.79 15.40
N GLU A 142 -32.39 8.29 15.71
CA GLU A 142 -32.15 9.68 16.13
C GLU A 142 -32.58 10.69 15.05
N ALA A 143 -32.42 10.33 13.77
CA ALA A 143 -32.88 11.15 12.64
C ALA A 143 -34.38 11.00 12.33
N GLY A 144 -35.13 10.17 13.05
CA GLY A 144 -36.57 9.94 12.85
C GLY A 144 -36.94 8.94 11.74
N TYR A 145 -35.99 8.10 11.29
CA TYR A 145 -36.17 7.05 10.28
C TYR A 145 -36.33 5.64 10.90
N GLY A 146 -36.57 5.57 12.21
CA GLY A 146 -36.87 4.33 12.92
C GLY A 146 -38.19 3.70 12.48
N THR A 147 -38.32 2.38 12.62
CA THR A 147 -39.61 1.69 12.33
C THR A 147 -40.52 1.60 13.56
N GLY A 148 -40.08 2.13 14.71
CA GLY A 148 -40.82 2.12 15.97
C GLY A 148 -40.74 0.79 16.73
N LYS A 149 -39.86 -0.13 16.32
CA LYS A 149 -39.62 -1.40 17.00
C LYS A 149 -38.22 -1.41 17.61
N ASN A 150 -38.10 -1.95 18.82
CA ASN A 150 -36.82 -2.23 19.44
C ASN A 150 -36.20 -3.42 18.67
N ASP A 151 -34.93 -3.32 18.26
CA ASP A 151 -34.16 -4.34 17.50
C ASP A 151 -34.45 -4.48 15.99
N ASP A 152 -34.55 -3.34 15.29
CA ASP A 152 -34.74 -3.24 13.83
C ASP A 152 -33.52 -3.63 12.97
N VAL A 153 -32.51 -4.29 13.55
CA VAL A 153 -31.40 -4.90 12.79
C VAL A 153 -31.76 -6.35 12.49
N VAL A 154 -32.15 -6.61 11.25
CA VAL A 154 -32.56 -7.94 10.80
C VAL A 154 -31.35 -8.72 10.30
N ASP A 155 -31.05 -9.84 10.96
CA ASP A 155 -30.04 -10.78 10.49
C ASP A 155 -30.58 -11.66 9.37
N ILE A 156 -29.88 -11.67 8.25
CA ILE A 156 -30.18 -12.51 7.08
C ILE A 156 -29.16 -13.62 6.86
N GLY A 157 -28.19 -13.75 7.76
CA GLY A 157 -27.19 -14.81 7.76
C GLY A 157 -26.22 -14.76 6.59
N ALA A 158 -25.49 -15.86 6.40
CA ALA A 158 -24.49 -16.01 5.34
C ALA A 158 -25.09 -16.14 3.93
N ASN A 159 -26.42 -16.27 3.80
CA ASN A 159 -27.09 -16.35 2.50
C ASN A 159 -27.07 -15.01 1.73
N PHE A 160 -26.60 -13.95 2.40
CA PHE A 160 -26.29 -12.68 1.76
C PHE A 160 -24.78 -12.54 1.56
N ILE A 161 -24.25 -13.29 0.59
CA ILE A 161 -22.92 -13.00 0.05
C ILE A 161 -23.14 -12.05 -1.12
N TYR A 162 -22.82 -10.77 -0.92
CA TYR A 162 -22.44 -9.94 -2.06
C TYR A 162 -21.10 -10.52 -2.56
N ASP A 163 -21.15 -11.50 -3.46
CA ASP A 163 -19.94 -12.03 -4.09
C ASP A 163 -19.23 -10.98 -4.95
N SER A 164 -19.86 -9.83 -5.17
CA SER A 164 -19.23 -8.68 -5.82
C SER A 164 -19.93 -7.38 -5.42
N PRO A 165 -19.31 -6.46 -4.65
CA PRO A 165 -19.78 -5.09 -4.64
C PRO A 165 -19.78 -4.60 -6.11
N ILE A 166 -20.93 -4.21 -6.63
CA ILE A 166 -20.99 -3.41 -7.85
C ILE A 166 -20.44 -2.04 -7.44
N GLY A 167 -19.15 -1.87 -7.71
CA GLY A 167 -18.30 -0.80 -7.23
C GLY A 167 -16.84 -1.26 -7.29
N ASP A 168 -15.93 -0.32 -7.55
CA ASP A 168 -14.49 -0.58 -7.54
C ASP A 168 -14.11 -1.34 -6.26
N LEU A 169 -13.50 -2.53 -6.37
CA LEU A 169 -13.00 -3.32 -5.23
C LEU A 169 -12.00 -2.52 -4.37
N ALA A 170 -11.50 -1.38 -4.87
CA ALA A 170 -10.73 -0.43 -4.10
C ALA A 170 -11.56 0.43 -3.12
N LYS A 171 -12.88 0.47 -3.21
CA LYS A 171 -13.75 1.34 -2.39
C LYS A 171 -14.47 0.51 -1.32
N ASP A 172 -14.10 0.79 -0.07
CA ASP A 172 -14.84 0.32 1.10
C ASP A 172 -16.26 0.93 1.08
N LEU A 173 -17.28 0.06 0.96
CA LEU A 173 -18.70 0.41 0.94
C LEU A 173 -19.33 -0.10 2.24
N PRO A 174 -19.16 0.61 3.37
CA PRO A 174 -19.63 0.16 4.68
C PRO A 174 -21.15 0.08 4.81
N VAL A 175 -21.89 0.65 3.85
CA VAL A 175 -23.36 0.68 3.82
C VAL A 175 -23.80 0.42 2.39
N PHE A 176 -24.88 -0.33 2.21
CA PHE A 176 -25.40 -0.66 0.89
C PHE A 176 -26.92 -0.47 0.83
N PHE A 177 -27.42 0.26 -0.15
CA PHE A 177 -28.85 0.46 -0.36
C PHE A 177 -29.39 -0.62 -1.29
N CYS A 178 -30.33 -1.42 -0.78
CA CYS A 178 -30.97 -2.48 -1.55
C CYS A 178 -32.41 -2.07 -1.86
N PHE A 179 -32.73 -2.00 -3.15
CA PHE A 179 -34.06 -1.72 -3.66
C PHE A 179 -34.75 -3.02 -4.11
N PHE A 180 -36.04 -3.14 -3.81
CA PHE A 180 -36.81 -4.36 -4.11
C PHE A 180 -37.84 -4.10 -5.20
N GLY A 181 -37.91 -5.06 -6.12
CA GLY A 181 -38.94 -5.12 -7.13
C GLY A 181 -39.11 -6.52 -7.71
N PRO A 182 -40.19 -6.74 -8.46
CA PRO A 182 -40.41 -8.01 -9.16
C PRO A 182 -39.34 -8.25 -10.21
N GLN A 183 -39.06 -9.51 -10.49
CA GLN A 183 -38.10 -9.89 -11.51
C GLN A 183 -38.60 -9.48 -12.89
N GLY A 184 -37.75 -8.77 -13.64
CA GLY A 184 -38.08 -8.30 -14.99
C GLY A 184 -38.95 -7.05 -15.05
N GLU A 185 -39.40 -6.52 -13.90
CA GLU A 185 -40.18 -5.28 -13.83
C GLU A 185 -39.29 -4.11 -13.41
N SER A 186 -39.49 -2.95 -14.03
CA SER A 186 -38.78 -1.74 -13.62
C SER A 186 -39.20 -1.32 -12.21
N ILE A 187 -38.22 -1.03 -11.36
CA ILE A 187 -38.47 -0.45 -10.05
C ILE A 187 -38.53 1.06 -10.23
N GLU A 188 -39.70 1.63 -9.99
CA GLU A 188 -39.90 3.08 -9.97
C GLU A 188 -39.98 3.57 -8.53
N TRP A 189 -38.96 4.31 -8.13
CA TRP A 189 -38.90 5.06 -6.88
C TRP A 189 -38.91 6.55 -7.20
N PRO A 190 -39.43 7.42 -6.30
CA PRO A 190 -39.18 8.85 -6.41
C PRO A 190 -37.70 9.10 -6.69
N GLY A 191 -37.37 9.81 -7.78
CA GLY A 191 -36.01 10.12 -8.22
C GLY A 191 -35.11 8.96 -8.70
N LEU A 192 -35.58 7.72 -8.72
CA LEU A 192 -34.78 6.56 -9.08
C LEU A 192 -35.58 5.57 -9.92
N LYS A 193 -35.11 5.30 -11.14
CA LYS A 193 -35.65 4.22 -11.96
C LYS A 193 -34.58 3.15 -12.18
N ILE A 194 -34.94 1.91 -11.83
CA ILE A 194 -34.08 0.74 -12.00
C ILE A 194 -34.73 -0.16 -13.03
N THR A 195 -34.01 -0.49 -14.09
CA THR A 195 -34.49 -1.36 -15.16
C THR A 195 -33.58 -2.57 -15.30
N TRP A 196 -34.18 -3.76 -15.42
CA TRP A 196 -33.45 -5.00 -15.66
C TRP A 196 -33.09 -5.13 -17.14
N GLN A 197 -31.85 -5.48 -17.44
CA GLN A 197 -31.42 -5.88 -18.78
C GLN A 197 -31.69 -7.38 -19.00
N THR A 198 -31.83 -7.76 -20.27
CA THR A 198 -32.08 -9.14 -20.71
C THR A 198 -30.94 -10.11 -20.39
N ASN A 199 -29.72 -9.60 -20.15
CA ASN A 199 -28.56 -10.38 -19.72
C ASN A 199 -28.50 -10.59 -18.19
N GLY A 200 -29.46 -10.06 -17.43
CA GLY A 200 -29.48 -10.12 -15.97
C GLY A 200 -28.80 -8.94 -15.26
N ASP A 201 -28.17 -8.02 -16.01
CA ASP A 201 -27.60 -6.81 -15.43
C ASP A 201 -28.69 -5.79 -15.07
N THR A 202 -28.33 -4.83 -14.22
CA THR A 202 -29.24 -3.73 -13.83
C THR A 202 -28.75 -2.42 -14.44
N VAL A 203 -29.63 -1.73 -15.15
CA VAL A 203 -29.40 -0.35 -15.61
C VAL A 203 -30.05 0.61 -14.63
N TRP A 204 -29.24 1.56 -14.19
CA TRP A 204 -29.61 2.58 -13.24
C TRP A 204 -29.86 3.88 -13.99
N THR A 205 -31.13 4.28 -14.09
CA THR A 205 -31.46 5.62 -14.56
C THR A 205 -31.72 6.47 -13.34
N TYR A 206 -30.67 7.15 -12.89
CA TYR A 206 -30.81 8.24 -11.93
C TYR A 206 -31.59 9.35 -12.62
N LEU A 207 -32.65 9.86 -11.98
CA LEU A 207 -33.27 11.10 -12.40
C LEU A 207 -32.53 12.21 -11.63
N PRO A 208 -31.55 12.90 -12.24
CA PRO A 208 -30.59 13.77 -11.53
C PRO A 208 -31.24 14.96 -10.79
N ASN A 209 -32.54 15.21 -10.99
CA ASN A 209 -33.23 16.38 -10.47
C ASN A 209 -34.24 16.11 -9.34
N ASP A 210 -34.39 14.88 -8.85
CA ASP A 210 -35.27 14.63 -7.69
C ASP A 210 -34.48 14.30 -6.42
N ALA A 211 -33.70 15.30 -5.98
CA ALA A 211 -33.00 15.29 -4.70
C ALA A 211 -33.93 15.16 -3.48
N ARG A 212 -35.25 15.08 -3.69
CA ARG A 212 -36.26 14.86 -2.66
C ARG A 212 -36.55 13.38 -2.42
N ALA A 213 -35.99 12.49 -3.26
CA ALA A 213 -36.07 11.06 -3.08
C ALA A 213 -35.36 10.63 -1.79
N VAL A 214 -36.04 9.85 -0.93
CA VAL A 214 -35.48 9.36 0.33
C VAL A 214 -34.10 8.70 0.15
N PRO A 215 -33.86 7.84 -0.87
CA PRO A 215 -32.55 7.22 -1.03
C PRO A 215 -31.44 8.21 -1.42
N ALA A 216 -31.75 9.24 -2.23
CA ALA A 216 -30.79 10.28 -2.60
C ALA A 216 -30.44 11.18 -1.41
N ILE A 217 -31.45 11.56 -0.63
CA ILE A 217 -31.30 12.30 0.63
C ILE A 217 -30.43 11.48 1.59
N MET A 218 -30.72 10.19 1.74
CA MET A 218 -29.98 9.29 2.63
C MET A 218 -28.53 9.12 2.19
N ASN A 219 -28.27 8.91 0.89
CA ASN A 219 -26.92 8.85 0.35
C ASN A 219 -26.14 10.13 0.69
N SER A 220 -26.77 11.29 0.44
CA SER A 220 -26.17 12.59 0.74
C SER A 220 -25.85 12.74 2.22
N ALA A 221 -26.75 12.29 3.11
CA ALA A 221 -26.54 12.32 4.55
C ALA A 221 -25.35 11.45 4.99
N PHE A 222 -25.21 10.24 4.44
CA PHE A 222 -24.04 9.39 4.72
C PHE A 222 -22.73 10.01 4.21
N LEU A 223 -22.76 10.64 3.03
CA LEU A 223 -21.59 11.34 2.50
C LEU A 223 -21.16 12.52 3.39
N GLN A 224 -22.10 13.25 4.01
CA GLN A 224 -21.77 14.32 4.97
C GLN A 224 -20.95 13.83 6.16
N ILE A 225 -21.06 12.54 6.50
CA ILE A 225 -20.34 11.91 7.61
C ILE A 225 -19.20 11.01 7.15
N GLY A 226 -18.82 11.07 5.87
CA GLY A 226 -17.70 10.32 5.30
C GLY A 226 -17.98 8.83 5.09
N ILE A 227 -19.25 8.43 5.04
CA ILE A 227 -19.67 7.06 4.76
C ILE A 227 -20.12 6.98 3.30
N ASN A 228 -19.43 6.15 2.50
CA ASN A 228 -19.84 5.88 1.13
C ASN A 228 -20.88 4.76 1.12
N ALA A 229 -22.02 4.99 0.47
CA ALA A 229 -23.03 3.96 0.26
C ALA A 229 -22.92 3.36 -1.14
N GLY A 230 -23.00 2.03 -1.22
CA GLY A 230 -23.29 1.33 -2.48
C GLY A 230 -24.79 1.27 -2.74
N CYS A 231 -25.18 0.92 -3.96
CA CYS A 231 -26.59 0.74 -4.33
C CYS A 231 -26.77 -0.50 -5.21
N GLY A 232 -27.87 -1.23 -5.02
CA GLY A 232 -28.17 -2.44 -5.77
C GLY A 232 -29.65 -2.79 -5.71
N ALA A 233 -30.10 -3.57 -6.68
CA ALA A 233 -31.48 -4.05 -6.76
C ALA A 233 -31.53 -5.57 -6.63
N ARG A 234 -32.61 -6.06 -6.02
CA ARG A 234 -32.85 -7.49 -5.82
C ARG A 234 -34.31 -7.83 -6.05
N THR A 235 -34.53 -9.08 -6.44
CA THR A 235 -35.83 -9.69 -6.68
C THR A 235 -36.07 -10.79 -5.65
N ASN A 236 -37.34 -11.04 -5.31
CA ASN A 236 -37.79 -12.23 -4.58
C ASN A 236 -37.13 -12.44 -3.21
N TRP A 237 -37.35 -11.51 -2.27
CA TRP A 237 -36.89 -11.63 -0.89
C TRP A 237 -38.00 -12.02 0.08
N PRO A 238 -37.75 -12.97 1.01
CA PRO A 238 -38.79 -13.41 1.95
C PRO A 238 -39.18 -12.33 2.97
N PHE A 239 -38.27 -11.39 3.25
CA PHE A 239 -38.47 -10.35 4.28
C PHE A 239 -38.89 -8.98 3.70
N ILE A 240 -38.79 -8.82 2.38
CA ILE A 240 -39.25 -7.63 1.66
C ILE A 240 -40.06 -8.06 0.45
N SER A 241 -41.38 -7.87 0.56
CA SER A 241 -42.35 -8.45 -0.34
C SER A 241 -43.14 -7.41 -1.15
N LYS A 242 -42.88 -6.11 -0.96
CA LYS A 242 -43.64 -5.05 -1.62
C LYS A 242 -42.76 -4.26 -2.59
N PRO A 243 -43.19 -4.07 -3.85
CA PRO A 243 -42.59 -3.09 -4.75
C PRO A 243 -42.56 -1.72 -4.06
N GLY A 244 -41.42 -1.03 -4.11
CA GLY A 244 -41.26 0.24 -3.41
C GLY A 244 -40.82 0.11 -1.95
N ASP A 245 -40.48 -1.09 -1.47
CA ASP A 245 -39.68 -1.24 -0.24
C ASP A 245 -38.18 -1.14 -0.57
N TRP A 246 -37.39 -0.74 0.43
CA TRP A 246 -35.93 -0.71 0.36
C TRP A 246 -35.33 -0.93 1.76
N MET A 247 -34.04 -1.23 1.80
CA MET A 247 -33.31 -1.40 3.05
C MET A 247 -31.89 -0.84 2.96
N ILE A 248 -31.29 -0.67 4.13
CA ILE A 248 -29.86 -0.54 4.29
C ILE A 248 -29.30 -1.90 4.71
N PHE A 249 -28.36 -2.42 3.92
CA PHE A 249 -27.58 -3.60 4.25
C PHE A 249 -26.18 -3.21 4.71
N ILE A 250 -25.69 -3.86 5.77
CA ILE A 250 -24.35 -3.67 6.31
C ILE A 250 -23.48 -4.86 5.95
N PRO A 251 -22.54 -4.72 5.01
CA PRO A 251 -21.65 -5.81 4.64
C PRO A 251 -20.66 -6.13 5.75
N GLN A 252 -20.29 -7.42 5.77
CA GLN A 252 -19.16 -7.89 6.54
C GLN A 252 -17.92 -7.11 6.10
N LYS A 253 -17.10 -6.75 7.08
CA LYS A 253 -15.83 -6.10 6.82
C LYS A 253 -14.80 -7.13 6.33
N PHE A 254 -14.07 -6.79 5.27
CA PHE A 254 -12.98 -7.60 4.71
C PHE A 254 -11.76 -7.67 5.63
#